data_AF-A0A534RH77-F1
#
_entry.id   AF-A0A534RH77-F1
#
_cell.length_a   1.000
_cell.length_b   1.000
_cell.length_c   1.000
_cell.angle_alpha   90.00
_cell.angle_beta   90.00
_cell.angle_gamma   90.00
#
_symmetry.space_group_name_H-M   'P 1'
#
loop_
_entity.id
_entity.type
_entity.pdbx_description
1 polymer ?
#
loop_
_entity_poly.entity_id
_entity_poly.type
_entity_poly.pdbx_seq_one_letter_code
_entity_poly.pdbx_strand_id
1 'polypeptide(L)'
;MTGTVKDDTGATLLSLTAGGLYFGGSGVGVPLPSTIPDQGASFTKLTSCNSTAGTFSLVATTTADVTGKPGVPAGHENRFCTSAGVVNPEYPTPGPSGAITGCLFGAPLPIPNANSPATSTCVVNRVTTSASGSGTCSTGTSSINIPLASDIYLTGPTDGLIPCPRCAGTPTTCQAGPNAGQPCTPGNSASLGAAFPTSHDCPPAATANIGALPIPFNLSTGSQSKTSQDLSAQPFVFCGFCGQQFAPTFQGPPAIPCTADAQCTNPTFPKCRQRNPGAFGQGPARTITEGGSPAGVCIADQAPHSSTLVSVFCIPPSFNTTVDPAADLPGPGAVALPGQAQLIP
;
A
#
# COMPACT_ATOMS: atom_id res chain seq x y z
N MET A 1 -3.38 -17.11 -8.55
CA MET A 1 -3.22 -15.98 -9.48
C MET A 1 -4.41 -15.07 -9.27
N THR A 2 -4.19 -13.78 -8.99
CA THR A 2 -5.24 -12.77 -8.79
C THR A 2 -5.35 -11.84 -9.99
N GLY A 3 -4.31 -11.72 -10.80
CA GLY A 3 -4.28 -10.77 -11.91
C GLY A 3 -3.23 -11.09 -12.96
N THR A 4 -3.15 -10.23 -13.98
CA THR A 4 -2.16 -10.33 -15.06
C THR A 4 -1.71 -8.95 -15.54
N VAL A 5 -0.47 -8.88 -16.00
CA VAL A 5 0.01 -7.82 -16.90
C VAL A 5 0.07 -8.38 -18.31
N LYS A 6 -0.51 -7.67 -19.29
CA LYS A 6 -0.58 -8.07 -20.69
C LYS A 6 0.01 -7.03 -21.63
N ASP A 7 0.51 -7.46 -22.78
CA ASP A 7 0.91 -6.57 -23.89
C ASP A 7 -0.26 -6.20 -24.83
N ASP A 8 0.03 -5.47 -25.90
CA ASP A 8 -0.94 -5.04 -26.93
C ASP A 8 -1.58 -6.18 -27.72
N THR A 9 -0.93 -7.35 -27.76
CA THR A 9 -1.47 -8.54 -28.44
C THR A 9 -2.42 -9.33 -27.53
N GLY A 10 -2.48 -8.97 -26.24
CA GLY A 10 -3.20 -9.69 -25.21
C GLY A 10 -2.41 -10.84 -24.57
N ALA A 11 -1.12 -10.99 -24.90
CA ALA A 11 -0.25 -12.00 -24.31
C ALA A 11 0.09 -11.61 -22.86
N THR A 12 0.06 -12.60 -21.96
CA THR A 12 0.41 -12.40 -20.55
C THR A 12 1.93 -12.30 -20.39
N LEU A 13 2.39 -11.14 -19.91
CA LEU A 13 3.80 -10.87 -19.58
C LEU A 13 4.14 -11.28 -18.15
N LEU A 14 3.22 -11.05 -17.22
CA LEU A 14 3.39 -11.33 -15.79
C LEU A 14 2.07 -11.77 -15.17
N SER A 15 2.12 -12.76 -14.28
CA SER A 15 0.99 -13.15 -13.44
C SER A 15 1.10 -12.52 -12.06
N LEU A 16 0.01 -11.95 -11.57
CA LEU A 16 -0.06 -11.32 -10.25
C LEU A 16 -0.61 -12.32 -9.22
N THR A 17 -0.07 -12.28 -8.00
CA THR A 17 -0.38 -13.22 -6.93
C THR A 17 -1.02 -12.53 -5.72
N ALA A 18 -1.92 -13.24 -5.05
CA ALA A 18 -2.48 -12.80 -3.76
C ALA A 18 -1.37 -12.57 -2.73
N GLY A 19 -1.52 -11.52 -1.91
CA GLY A 19 -0.52 -11.13 -0.91
C GLY A 19 0.74 -10.46 -1.50
N GLY A 20 0.77 -10.21 -2.81
CA GLY A 20 1.85 -9.51 -3.48
C GLY A 20 1.54 -8.03 -3.72
N LEU A 21 2.53 -7.18 -3.45
CA LEU A 21 2.57 -5.78 -3.87
C LEU A 21 3.53 -5.64 -5.06
N TYR A 22 3.02 -5.08 -6.15
CA TYR A 22 3.80 -4.75 -7.34
C TYR A 22 3.84 -3.24 -7.51
N PHE A 23 4.98 -2.70 -7.96
CA PHE A 23 5.16 -1.27 -8.17
C PHE A 23 6.23 -0.98 -9.22
N GLY A 24 6.24 0.25 -9.72
CA GLY A 24 7.25 0.75 -10.64
C GLY A 24 6.97 0.40 -12.10
N GLY A 25 7.68 1.09 -13.00
CA GLY A 25 7.67 0.81 -14.44
C GLY A 25 8.51 -0.42 -14.81
N SER A 26 8.99 -0.47 -16.05
CA SER A 26 9.87 -1.56 -16.52
C SER A 26 11.28 -1.53 -15.94
N GLY A 27 11.70 -0.42 -15.33
CA GLY A 27 13.04 -0.24 -14.77
C GLY A 27 13.15 -0.60 -13.28
N VAL A 28 12.09 -1.14 -12.67
CA VAL A 28 12.09 -1.48 -11.23
C VAL A 28 13.24 -2.42 -10.90
N GLY A 29 14.09 -1.98 -9.99
CA GLY A 29 15.28 -2.73 -9.53
C GLY A 29 15.03 -3.56 -8.29
N VAL A 30 13.89 -3.38 -7.62
CA VAL A 30 13.48 -4.17 -6.44
C VAL A 30 12.86 -5.50 -6.89
N PRO A 31 13.22 -6.65 -6.29
CA PRO A 31 12.54 -7.91 -6.53
C PRO A 31 11.04 -7.83 -6.25
N LEU A 32 10.21 -8.25 -7.21
CA LEU A 32 8.75 -8.26 -7.11
C LEU A 32 8.17 -9.68 -7.16
N PRO A 33 7.00 -9.92 -6.54
CA PRO A 33 6.28 -8.98 -5.66
C PRO A 33 6.96 -8.79 -4.31
N SER A 34 6.71 -7.64 -3.68
CA SER A 34 6.94 -7.50 -2.23
C SER A 34 5.84 -8.23 -1.46
N THR A 35 6.21 -9.06 -0.49
CA THR A 35 5.25 -9.78 0.36
C THR A 35 4.56 -8.82 1.31
N ILE A 36 3.23 -8.84 1.34
CA ILE A 36 2.44 -7.99 2.23
C ILE A 36 2.27 -8.66 3.59
N PRO A 37 2.40 -7.91 4.71
CA PRO A 37 1.99 -8.36 6.02
C PRO A 37 0.59 -9.00 6.04
N ASP A 38 0.49 -10.21 6.58
CA ASP A 38 -0.79 -10.86 6.86
C ASP A 38 -1.31 -10.46 8.27
N GLN A 39 -2.47 -11.00 8.66
CA GLN A 39 -3.10 -10.79 9.97
C GLN A 39 -3.49 -9.34 10.31
N GLY A 40 -3.31 -8.38 9.40
CA GLY A 40 -3.85 -7.03 9.55
C GLY A 40 -5.38 -7.04 9.62
N ALA A 41 -5.93 -6.20 10.49
CA ALA A 41 -7.37 -6.01 10.61
C ALA A 41 -7.71 -4.51 10.59
N SER A 42 -8.82 -4.16 9.96
CA SER A 42 -9.31 -2.78 9.88
C SER A 42 -10.82 -2.76 10.02
N PHE A 43 -11.32 -2.00 10.99
CA PHE A 43 -12.76 -1.91 11.25
C PHE A 43 -13.33 -0.68 10.57
N THR A 44 -14.49 -0.82 9.95
CA THR A 44 -15.32 0.28 9.45
C THR A 44 -16.70 0.20 10.07
N LYS A 45 -17.38 1.33 10.20
CA LYS A 45 -18.76 1.39 10.69
C LYS A 45 -19.74 1.29 9.55
N LEU A 46 -20.84 0.61 9.79
CA LEU A 46 -22.04 0.70 8.96
C LEU A 46 -22.84 1.95 9.38
N THR A 47 -23.16 2.82 8.43
CA THR A 47 -23.98 4.03 8.69
C THR A 47 -25.39 3.94 8.14
N SER A 48 -25.58 3.12 7.12
CA SER A 48 -26.89 2.84 6.55
C SER A 48 -26.91 1.43 6.00
N CYS A 49 -28.07 0.79 6.12
CA CYS A 49 -28.38 -0.49 5.50
C CYS A 49 -29.70 -0.34 4.76
N ASN A 50 -29.70 -0.65 3.47
CA ASN A 50 -30.93 -0.80 2.70
C ASN A 50 -31.27 -2.29 2.67
N SER A 51 -32.23 -2.70 3.52
CA SER A 51 -32.64 -4.10 3.64
C SER A 51 -33.33 -4.63 2.38
N THR A 52 -33.95 -3.77 1.57
CA THR A 52 -34.59 -4.15 0.30
C THR A 52 -33.55 -4.44 -0.79
N ALA A 53 -32.52 -3.59 -0.89
CA ALA A 53 -31.44 -3.76 -1.86
C ALA A 53 -30.29 -4.66 -1.35
N GLY A 54 -30.26 -4.96 -0.05
CA GLY A 54 -29.17 -5.67 0.61
C GLY A 54 -27.86 -4.87 0.65
N THR A 55 -27.88 -3.55 0.48
CA THR A 55 -26.67 -2.71 0.41
C THR A 55 -26.40 -1.97 1.71
N PHE A 56 -25.14 -1.63 1.96
CA PHE A 56 -24.72 -0.84 3.11
C PHE A 56 -23.65 0.18 2.77
N SER A 57 -23.58 1.25 3.58
CA SER A 57 -22.52 2.26 3.49
C SER A 57 -21.53 2.13 4.62
N LEU A 58 -20.25 2.23 4.29
CA LEU A 58 -19.12 2.19 5.22
C LEU A 58 -18.59 3.59 5.48
N VAL A 59 -18.30 3.87 6.75
CA VAL A 59 -17.51 5.04 7.17
C VAL A 59 -16.39 4.62 8.12
N ALA A 60 -15.45 5.52 8.35
CA ALA A 60 -14.35 5.30 9.26
C ALA A 60 -14.79 4.98 10.70
N THR A 61 -13.97 4.17 11.36
CA THR A 61 -13.94 4.05 12.82
C THR A 61 -12.87 4.96 13.41
N THR A 62 -13.15 5.51 14.59
CA THR A 62 -12.18 6.13 15.48
C THR A 62 -11.55 5.08 16.41
N THR A 63 -10.52 5.46 17.17
CA THR A 63 -9.95 4.59 18.21
C THR A 63 -10.98 4.21 19.29
N ALA A 64 -11.87 5.14 19.66
CA ALA A 64 -12.95 4.89 20.61
C ALA A 64 -13.93 3.82 20.11
N ASP A 65 -14.16 3.76 18.80
CA ASP A 65 -15.12 2.82 18.21
C ASP A 65 -14.64 1.37 18.20
N VAL A 66 -13.32 1.18 18.17
CA VAL A 66 -12.68 -0.14 18.15
C VAL A 66 -12.22 -0.58 19.55
N THR A 67 -12.29 0.31 20.54
CA THR A 67 -11.94 0.00 21.93
C THR A 67 -12.78 -1.17 22.44
N GLY A 68 -12.13 -2.22 22.93
CA GLY A 68 -12.79 -3.41 23.48
C GLY A 68 -13.45 -4.32 22.44
N LYS A 69 -13.27 -4.07 21.13
CA LYS A 69 -13.73 -4.99 20.09
C LYS A 69 -12.87 -6.26 20.07
N PRO A 70 -13.44 -7.43 19.70
CA PRO A 70 -12.68 -8.67 19.61
C PRO A 70 -11.44 -8.54 18.73
N GLY A 71 -10.29 -8.99 19.23
CA GLY A 71 -9.02 -8.92 18.51
C GLY A 71 -8.33 -7.54 18.53
N VAL A 72 -8.87 -6.55 19.25
CA VAL A 72 -8.24 -5.23 19.45
C VAL A 72 -7.61 -5.17 20.85
N PRO A 73 -6.28 -5.24 20.97
CA PRO A 73 -5.60 -5.08 22.25
C PRO A 73 -5.76 -3.66 22.79
N ALA A 74 -5.97 -3.54 24.11
CA ALA A 74 -6.09 -2.25 24.77
C ALA A 74 -4.81 -1.41 24.61
N GLY A 75 -4.95 -0.14 24.26
CA GLY A 75 -3.83 0.78 24.00
C GLY A 75 -3.22 0.67 22.60
N HIS A 76 -3.78 -0.19 21.74
CA HIS A 76 -3.33 -0.40 20.36
C HIS A 76 -4.46 -0.16 19.34
N GLU A 77 -5.52 0.55 19.72
CA GLU A 77 -6.70 0.83 18.91
C GLU A 77 -6.37 1.56 17.60
N ASN A 78 -5.30 2.36 17.61
CA ASN A 78 -4.79 3.08 16.43
C ASN A 78 -4.35 2.17 15.28
N ARG A 79 -4.13 0.87 15.54
CA ARG A 79 -3.76 -0.14 14.53
C ARG A 79 -4.94 -0.81 13.84
N PHE A 80 -6.15 -0.55 14.32
CA PHE A 80 -7.37 -1.26 13.91
C PHE A 80 -8.46 -0.32 13.40
N CYS A 81 -8.37 0.98 13.73
CA CYS A 81 -9.31 1.98 13.25
C CYS A 81 -9.06 2.38 11.77
N THR A 82 -9.95 3.20 11.20
CA THR A 82 -9.86 3.63 9.79
C THR A 82 -10.08 5.14 9.57
N SER A 83 -9.85 5.95 10.60
CA SER A 83 -9.95 7.42 10.56
C SER A 83 -8.61 8.08 10.28
N ALA A 84 -8.65 9.24 9.61
CA ALA A 84 -7.53 10.17 9.60
C ALA A 84 -7.42 10.90 10.95
N GLY A 85 -6.33 11.63 11.17
CA GLY A 85 -6.20 12.50 12.35
C GLY A 85 -5.84 11.79 13.66
N VAL A 86 -5.59 10.48 13.64
CA VAL A 86 -5.17 9.71 14.83
C VAL A 86 -3.68 9.89 15.09
N VAL A 87 -3.33 10.26 16.32
CA VAL A 87 -1.93 10.34 16.76
C VAL A 87 -1.42 8.93 17.03
N ASN A 88 -0.22 8.61 16.53
CA ASN A 88 0.43 7.32 16.75
C ASN A 88 1.63 7.49 17.69
N PRO A 89 1.52 7.10 18.97
CA PRO A 89 2.61 7.20 19.95
C PRO A 89 3.85 6.40 19.55
N GLU A 90 3.69 5.34 18.74
CA GLU A 90 4.80 4.53 18.22
C GLU A 90 5.68 5.29 17.22
N TYR A 91 5.16 6.40 16.67
CA TYR A 91 5.85 7.23 15.69
C TYR A 91 5.76 8.72 16.06
N PRO A 92 6.40 9.14 17.17
CA PRO A 92 6.21 10.47 17.75
C PRO A 92 6.98 11.56 17.02
N THR A 93 8.02 11.20 16.26
CA THR A 93 8.87 12.15 15.53
C THR A 93 8.31 12.36 14.12
N PRO A 94 7.95 13.60 13.74
CA PRO A 94 7.58 13.93 12.37
C PRO A 94 8.72 13.58 11.39
N GLY A 95 8.38 12.95 10.26
CA GLY A 95 9.33 12.75 9.17
C GLY A 95 9.52 14.02 8.34
N PRO A 96 10.31 13.95 7.24
CA PRO A 96 10.47 15.07 6.31
C PRO A 96 9.15 15.58 5.71
N SER A 97 8.14 14.71 5.62
CA SER A 97 6.78 15.08 5.18
C SER A 97 5.91 15.71 6.28
N GLY A 98 6.48 15.98 7.46
CA GLY A 98 5.75 16.50 8.61
C GLY A 98 5.08 15.41 9.45
N ALA A 99 4.23 15.84 10.38
CA ALA A 99 3.49 14.93 11.25
C ALA A 99 2.31 14.33 10.47
N ILE A 100 2.33 13.02 10.23
CA ILE A 100 1.22 12.31 9.59
C ILE A 100 0.39 11.63 10.68
N THR A 101 -0.85 12.10 10.82
CA THR A 101 -1.84 11.59 11.76
C THR A 101 -2.93 10.81 11.03
N GLY A 102 -3.21 9.60 11.50
CA GLY A 102 -4.14 8.64 10.92
C GLY A 102 -3.96 7.27 11.52
N CYS A 103 -5.00 6.43 11.48
CA CYS A 103 -4.88 5.04 11.91
C CYS A 103 -3.80 4.33 11.09
N LEU A 104 -3.08 3.40 11.71
CA LEU A 104 -2.11 2.54 11.03
C LEU A 104 -2.86 1.50 10.21
N PHE A 105 -2.31 1.15 9.05
CA PHE A 105 -2.91 0.19 8.12
C PHE A 105 -1.99 -1.02 7.91
N GLY A 106 -2.31 -2.13 8.59
CA GLY A 106 -1.49 -3.34 8.63
C GLY A 106 -0.14 -3.13 9.35
N ALA A 107 0.58 -4.21 9.62
CA ALA A 107 1.91 -4.11 10.22
C ALA A 107 2.93 -3.44 9.26
N PRO A 108 4.11 -3.00 9.75
CA PRO A 108 5.14 -2.43 8.89
C PRO A 108 5.52 -3.39 7.75
N LEU A 109 5.54 -2.88 6.51
CA LEU A 109 5.82 -3.63 5.29
C LEU A 109 7.32 -3.61 4.99
N PRO A 110 8.03 -4.75 5.10
CA PRO A 110 9.41 -4.82 4.64
C PRO A 110 9.47 -4.95 3.11
N ILE A 111 10.31 -4.14 2.47
CA ILE A 111 10.64 -4.23 1.04
C ILE A 111 12.16 -4.47 0.92
N PRO A 112 12.62 -5.73 0.99
CA PRO A 112 14.02 -6.05 0.80
C PRO A 112 14.44 -5.86 -0.66
N ASN A 113 15.58 -5.22 -0.90
CA ASN A 113 16.17 -5.16 -2.24
C ASN A 113 17.46 -5.99 -2.28
N ALA A 114 17.36 -7.26 -2.66
CA ALA A 114 18.51 -8.15 -2.79
C ALA A 114 19.53 -7.70 -3.86
N ASN A 115 19.08 -6.95 -4.87
CA ASN A 115 19.95 -6.44 -5.93
C ASN A 115 20.76 -5.22 -5.48
N SER A 116 20.24 -4.46 -4.51
CA SER A 116 20.91 -3.32 -3.90
C SER A 116 20.47 -3.16 -2.44
N PRO A 117 21.11 -3.88 -1.49
CA PRO A 117 20.65 -3.95 -0.11
C PRO A 117 20.50 -2.60 0.56
N ALA A 118 21.34 -1.61 0.22
CA ALA A 118 21.29 -0.23 0.72
C ALA A 118 19.99 0.51 0.38
N THR A 119 19.22 0.01 -0.57
CA THR A 119 17.94 0.59 -1.00
C THR A 119 16.72 -0.12 -0.42
N SER A 120 16.92 -1.06 0.51
CA SER A 120 15.82 -1.73 1.19
C SER A 120 15.06 -0.75 2.08
N THR A 121 13.73 -0.85 2.10
CA THR A 121 12.87 0.08 2.83
C THR A 121 11.89 -0.62 3.76
N CYS A 122 11.64 -0.04 4.92
CA CYS A 122 10.49 -0.37 5.74
C CYS A 122 9.39 0.66 5.49
N VAL A 123 8.17 0.21 5.19
CA VAL A 123 7.04 1.09 4.90
C VAL A 123 6.01 1.01 6.01
N VAL A 124 5.59 2.15 6.54
CA VAL A 124 4.50 2.26 7.52
C VAL A 124 3.34 3.01 6.87
N ASN A 125 2.18 2.38 6.79
CA ASN A 125 1.01 2.97 6.16
C ASN A 125 0.11 3.64 7.20
N ARG A 126 -0.32 4.87 6.92
CA ARG A 126 -1.28 5.62 7.75
C ARG A 126 -2.43 6.14 6.92
N VAL A 127 -3.63 6.08 7.47
CA VAL A 127 -4.84 6.61 6.84
C VAL A 127 -4.80 8.14 6.80
N THR A 128 -4.73 8.73 5.61
CA THR A 128 -4.68 10.20 5.44
C THR A 128 -6.05 10.83 5.23
N THR A 129 -7.00 10.04 4.73
CA THR A 129 -8.40 10.42 4.60
C THR A 129 -9.23 9.31 5.20
N SER A 130 -10.13 9.67 6.12
CA SER A 130 -11.03 8.72 6.80
C SER A 130 -11.73 7.83 5.78
N ALA A 131 -11.68 6.52 6.03
CA ALA A 131 -12.20 5.54 5.10
C ALA A 131 -13.69 5.74 4.83
N SER A 132 -14.09 5.45 3.59
CA SER A 132 -15.48 5.42 3.16
C SER A 132 -15.69 4.27 2.19
N GLY A 133 -16.92 3.84 2.02
CA GLY A 133 -17.18 2.78 1.06
C GLY A 133 -18.61 2.30 1.08
N SER A 134 -18.82 1.17 0.44
CA SER A 134 -20.11 0.50 0.39
C SER A 134 -19.93 -0.99 0.14
N GLY A 135 -20.98 -1.75 0.41
CA GLY A 135 -21.03 -3.15 0.03
C GLY A 135 -22.45 -3.69 -0.06
N THR A 136 -22.53 -4.99 -0.32
CA THR A 136 -23.79 -5.73 -0.44
C THR A 136 -23.72 -6.94 0.46
N CYS A 137 -24.64 -7.05 1.41
CA CYS A 137 -24.69 -8.14 2.38
C CYS A 137 -24.91 -9.49 1.70
N SER A 138 -25.78 -9.58 0.68
CA SER A 138 -26.19 -10.85 0.06
C SER A 138 -25.08 -11.55 -0.73
N THR A 139 -24.09 -10.79 -1.20
CA THR A 139 -22.96 -11.30 -1.99
C THR A 139 -21.62 -11.14 -1.28
N GLY A 140 -21.56 -10.31 -0.23
CA GLY A 140 -20.32 -9.89 0.41
C GLY A 140 -19.40 -9.07 -0.50
N THR A 141 -19.94 -8.38 -1.51
CA THR A 141 -19.17 -7.43 -2.32
C THR A 141 -18.88 -6.17 -1.53
N SER A 142 -17.69 -5.61 -1.66
CA SER A 142 -17.32 -4.35 -1.03
C SER A 142 -16.41 -3.50 -1.92
N SER A 143 -16.49 -2.18 -1.71
CA SER A 143 -15.56 -1.19 -2.25
C SER A 143 -15.25 -0.20 -1.14
N ILE A 144 -13.97 -0.02 -0.84
CA ILE A 144 -13.45 0.71 0.31
C ILE A 144 -12.38 1.68 -0.19
N ASN A 145 -12.65 2.97 -0.07
CA ASN A 145 -11.67 4.03 -0.26
C ASN A 145 -10.99 4.31 1.08
N ILE A 146 -9.67 4.11 1.15
CA ILE A 146 -8.87 4.34 2.36
C ILE A 146 -7.49 4.92 1.98
N PRO A 147 -7.41 6.18 1.54
CA PRO A 147 -6.16 6.78 1.08
C PRO A 147 -5.08 6.74 2.16
N LEU A 148 -3.87 6.33 1.78
CA LEU A 148 -2.76 6.12 2.70
C LEU A 148 -1.65 7.15 2.45
N ALA A 149 -0.95 7.52 3.51
CA ALA A 149 0.43 7.95 3.43
C ALA A 149 1.31 6.75 3.80
N SER A 150 2.19 6.38 2.88
CA SER A 150 3.20 5.34 3.09
C SER A 150 4.49 6.02 3.51
N ASP A 151 4.76 6.07 4.82
CA ASP A 151 6.03 6.52 5.38
C ASP A 151 7.13 5.55 4.94
N ILE A 152 8.16 6.08 4.27
CA ILE A 152 9.29 5.27 3.80
C ILE A 152 10.46 5.48 4.75
N TYR A 153 10.95 4.38 5.31
CA TYR A 153 12.19 4.33 6.07
C TYR A 153 13.25 3.63 5.24
N LEU A 154 14.31 4.33 4.86
CA LEU A 154 15.45 3.78 4.13
C LEU A 154 16.42 3.16 5.15
N THR A 155 16.43 1.83 5.23
CA THR A 155 17.09 1.10 6.33
C THR A 155 18.23 0.19 5.89
N GLY A 156 18.54 0.13 4.60
CA GLY A 156 19.68 -0.67 4.11
C GLY A 156 21.05 -0.01 4.33
N PRO A 157 22.10 -0.73 4.80
CA PRO A 157 22.12 -1.86 5.72
C PRO A 157 22.79 -1.51 7.07
N THR A 158 22.21 -1.98 8.18
CA THR A 158 22.99 -2.38 9.36
C THR A 158 22.90 -3.89 9.66
N ASP A 159 21.82 -4.60 9.26
CA ASP A 159 21.60 -6.02 9.60
C ASP A 159 21.16 -6.93 8.42
N GLY A 160 21.49 -6.58 7.17
CA GLY A 160 21.15 -7.40 5.97
C GLY A 160 19.81 -7.03 5.30
N LEU A 161 19.13 -8.01 4.67
CA LEU A 161 17.87 -7.85 3.91
C LEU A 161 16.60 -7.77 4.78
N ILE A 162 16.72 -7.30 6.03
CA ILE A 162 15.61 -7.16 6.98
C ILE A 162 15.37 -5.66 7.20
N PRO A 163 14.58 -5.00 6.35
CA PRO A 163 14.46 -3.56 6.40
C PRO A 163 13.58 -3.05 7.55
N CYS A 164 12.58 -3.83 7.99
CA CYS A 164 11.77 -3.49 9.15
C CYS A 164 12.30 -4.20 10.39
N PRO A 165 12.37 -3.52 11.56
CA PRO A 165 12.63 -4.21 12.81
C PRO A 165 11.62 -5.33 13.05
N ARG A 166 12.14 -6.50 13.41
CA ARG A 166 11.34 -7.70 13.67
C ARG A 166 10.99 -7.84 15.14
N CYS A 167 9.86 -8.48 15.39
CA CYS A 167 9.43 -8.88 16.72
C CYS A 167 9.59 -10.40 16.89
N ALA A 168 10.74 -10.86 17.36
CA ALA A 168 11.13 -12.28 17.31
C ALA A 168 11.93 -12.72 18.54
N GLY A 169 12.35 -13.99 18.56
CA GLY A 169 13.18 -14.57 19.62
C GLY A 169 12.39 -15.15 20.80
N THR A 170 13.11 -15.66 21.80
CA THR A 170 12.56 -16.21 23.05
C THR A 170 13.37 -15.68 24.24
N PRO A 171 12.83 -14.72 25.03
CA PRO A 171 11.50 -14.11 24.90
C PRO A 171 11.34 -13.26 23.63
N THR A 172 10.10 -13.10 23.17
CA THR A 172 9.78 -12.30 21.98
C THR A 172 10.05 -10.82 22.24
N THR A 173 11.03 -10.26 21.53
CA THR A 173 11.50 -8.89 21.70
C THR A 173 11.81 -8.23 20.36
N CYS A 174 11.85 -6.90 20.35
CA CYS A 174 12.28 -6.16 19.17
C CYS A 174 13.76 -6.41 18.89
N GLN A 175 14.06 -6.84 17.67
CA GLN A 175 15.43 -7.18 17.26
C GLN A 175 16.26 -5.95 16.87
N ALA A 176 15.60 -4.83 16.57
CA ALA A 176 16.25 -3.59 16.15
C ALA A 176 15.33 -2.38 16.43
N GLY A 177 15.79 -1.19 16.08
CA GLY A 177 15.06 0.07 16.24
C GLY A 177 15.12 0.63 17.67
N PRO A 178 14.41 1.73 17.93
CA PRO A 178 14.45 2.42 19.23
C PRO A 178 14.02 1.55 20.42
N ASN A 179 13.20 0.53 20.17
CA ASN A 179 12.68 -0.38 21.19
C ASN A 179 13.45 -1.72 21.24
N ALA A 180 14.67 -1.80 20.68
CA ALA A 180 15.46 -3.04 20.70
C ALA A 180 15.56 -3.65 22.11
N GLY A 181 15.34 -4.96 22.21
CA GLY A 181 15.31 -5.71 23.47
C GLY A 181 14.04 -5.57 24.30
N GLN A 182 13.10 -4.68 23.94
CA GLN A 182 11.81 -4.55 24.63
C GLN A 182 10.83 -5.64 24.19
N PRO A 183 9.88 -6.05 25.06
CA PRO A 183 8.80 -6.96 24.69
C PRO A 183 7.99 -6.39 23.52
N CYS A 184 7.53 -7.29 22.65
CA CYS A 184 6.70 -6.92 21.52
C CYS A 184 5.73 -8.05 21.16
N THR A 185 4.67 -7.70 20.44
CA THR A 185 3.74 -8.66 19.84
C THR A 185 3.92 -8.68 18.32
N PRO A 186 4.14 -9.84 17.69
CA PRO A 186 4.19 -9.96 16.24
C PRO A 186 2.90 -9.44 15.59
N GLY A 187 3.02 -8.56 14.60
CA GLY A 187 1.88 -8.02 13.85
C GLY A 187 1.49 -8.86 12.63
N ASN A 188 2.26 -9.90 12.31
CA ASN A 188 2.07 -10.79 11.17
C ASN A 188 2.80 -12.12 11.41
N SER A 189 2.66 -13.07 10.47
CA SER A 189 3.19 -14.42 10.55
C SER A 189 4.68 -14.47 10.22
N ALA A 190 5.45 -15.19 11.03
CA ALA A 190 6.84 -15.54 10.72
C ALA A 190 6.97 -16.41 9.45
N SER A 191 5.90 -17.10 9.03
CA SER A 191 5.88 -17.94 7.83
C SER A 191 5.96 -17.15 6.52
N LEU A 192 5.81 -15.82 6.56
CA LEU A 192 5.97 -14.95 5.38
C LEU A 192 7.42 -14.78 4.92
N GLY A 193 8.39 -15.20 5.74
CA GLY A 193 9.81 -15.24 5.38
C GLY A 193 10.72 -14.51 6.35
N ALA A 194 12.00 -14.41 6.01
CA ALA A 194 13.06 -13.93 6.91
C ALA A 194 12.90 -12.46 7.37
N ALA A 195 12.20 -11.63 6.59
CA ALA A 195 11.90 -10.25 6.94
C ALA A 195 10.76 -10.11 7.98
N PHE A 196 10.10 -11.22 8.33
CA PHE A 196 8.93 -11.28 9.20
C PHE A 196 9.21 -12.13 10.46
N PRO A 197 8.54 -11.87 11.59
CA PRO A 197 7.41 -10.97 11.71
C PRO A 197 7.82 -9.54 12.07
N THR A 198 7.11 -8.56 11.55
CA THR A 198 7.25 -7.13 11.88
C THR A 198 6.19 -6.71 12.89
N SER A 199 6.40 -5.58 13.57
CA SER A 199 5.45 -5.05 14.55
C SER A 199 5.56 -3.54 14.68
N HIS A 200 4.45 -2.87 14.96
CA HIS A 200 4.45 -1.46 15.36
C HIS A 200 5.07 -1.24 16.75
N ASP A 201 5.19 -2.28 17.57
CA ASP A 201 5.95 -2.22 18.83
C ASP A 201 7.45 -2.01 18.58
N CYS A 202 7.92 -2.36 17.37
CA CYS A 202 9.30 -2.23 16.93
C CYS A 202 9.40 -1.22 15.78
N PRO A 203 9.23 0.09 16.04
CA PRO A 203 9.27 1.09 14.98
C PRO A 203 10.69 1.16 14.37
N PRO A 204 10.83 1.39 13.05
CA PRO A 204 12.10 1.80 12.46
C PRO A 204 12.60 3.12 13.09
N ALA A 205 13.92 3.32 13.07
CA ALA A 205 14.52 4.56 13.58
C ALA A 205 13.98 5.78 12.83
N ALA A 206 13.57 6.82 13.56
CA ALA A 206 12.99 8.02 12.95
C ALA A 206 13.96 8.72 11.96
N THR A 207 15.26 8.63 12.20
CA THR A 207 16.31 9.18 11.32
C THR A 207 16.39 8.49 9.96
N ALA A 208 15.81 7.30 9.82
CA ALA A 208 15.73 6.59 8.55
C ALA A 208 14.53 7.04 7.70
N ASN A 209 13.59 7.81 8.26
CA ASN A 209 12.42 8.29 7.53
C ASN A 209 12.85 9.32 6.46
N ILE A 210 12.54 9.03 5.20
CA ILE A 210 12.90 9.88 4.05
C ILE A 210 11.71 10.65 3.48
N GLY A 211 10.52 10.52 4.08
CA GLY A 211 9.27 11.10 3.62
C GLY A 211 8.18 10.05 3.42
N ALA A 212 7.02 10.52 2.96
CA ALA A 212 5.85 9.68 2.73
C ALA A 212 5.30 9.84 1.31
N LEU A 213 4.80 8.74 0.75
CA LEU A 213 4.10 8.70 -0.53
C LEU A 213 2.58 8.70 -0.32
N PRO A 214 1.82 9.56 -0.99
CA PRO A 214 0.36 9.45 -0.99
C PRO A 214 -0.07 8.33 -1.94
N ILE A 215 -0.76 7.33 -1.39
CA ILE A 215 -1.30 6.18 -2.12
C ILE A 215 -2.82 6.30 -2.13
N PRO A 216 -3.46 6.50 -3.30
CA PRO A 216 -4.92 6.58 -3.42
C PRO A 216 -5.53 5.18 -3.34
N PHE A 217 -5.46 4.57 -2.15
CA PHE A 217 -5.80 3.18 -1.95
C PHE A 217 -7.31 2.98 -2.02
N ASN A 218 -7.76 2.38 -3.11
CA ASN A 218 -9.15 2.11 -3.40
C ASN A 218 -9.31 0.60 -3.57
N LEU A 219 -9.78 -0.07 -2.53
CA LEU A 219 -9.92 -1.51 -2.44
C LEU A 219 -11.29 -1.94 -2.98
N SER A 220 -11.34 -3.01 -3.76
CA SER A 220 -12.61 -3.59 -4.23
C SER A 220 -12.53 -5.10 -4.27
N THR A 221 -13.65 -5.77 -3.98
CA THR A 221 -13.82 -7.20 -4.27
C THR A 221 -14.11 -7.48 -5.75
N GLY A 222 -14.29 -6.44 -6.56
CA GLY A 222 -14.43 -6.53 -8.01
C GLY A 222 -13.09 -6.52 -8.74
N SER A 223 -13.14 -6.53 -10.07
CA SER A 223 -11.94 -6.37 -10.90
C SER A 223 -11.54 -4.89 -10.98
N GLN A 224 -10.23 -4.63 -10.89
CA GLN A 224 -9.64 -3.33 -11.21
C GLN A 224 -8.62 -3.48 -12.31
N SER A 225 -8.62 -2.52 -13.24
CA SER A 225 -7.67 -2.51 -14.33
C SER A 225 -7.13 -1.11 -14.61
N LYS A 226 -5.96 -1.09 -15.24
CA LYS A 226 -5.38 0.12 -15.78
C LYS A 226 -4.75 -0.19 -17.13
N THR A 227 -4.99 0.68 -18.09
CA THR A 227 -4.40 0.58 -19.43
C THR A 227 -3.43 1.73 -19.64
N SER A 228 -2.26 1.44 -20.17
CA SER A 228 -1.27 2.46 -20.49
C SER A 228 -1.60 3.20 -21.77
N GLN A 229 -1.04 4.40 -21.91
CA GLN A 229 -1.21 5.25 -23.09
C GLN A 229 0.16 5.54 -23.72
N ASP A 230 0.15 5.79 -25.02
CA ASP A 230 1.32 6.31 -25.71
C ASP A 230 1.26 7.83 -25.74
N LEU A 231 2.22 8.44 -25.04
CA LEU A 231 2.37 9.89 -24.95
C LEU A 231 3.58 10.32 -25.78
N SER A 232 3.64 11.61 -26.13
CA SER A 232 4.64 12.11 -27.07
C SER A 232 6.09 11.88 -26.60
N ALA A 233 6.31 11.83 -25.28
CA ALA A 233 7.62 11.61 -24.68
C ALA A 233 7.93 10.13 -24.43
N GLN A 234 6.91 9.28 -24.28
CA GLN A 234 7.08 7.92 -23.77
C GLN A 234 5.87 7.05 -24.14
N PRO A 235 6.06 5.85 -24.71
CA PRO A 235 5.00 4.86 -24.86
C PRO A 235 4.72 4.14 -23.53
N PHE A 236 3.64 3.38 -23.44
CA PHE A 236 3.32 2.53 -22.28
C PHE A 236 3.28 3.27 -20.92
N VAL A 237 2.72 4.49 -20.89
CA VAL A 237 2.55 5.27 -19.66
C VAL A 237 1.26 4.88 -18.94
N PHE A 238 1.37 4.24 -17.77
CA PHE A 238 0.28 4.01 -16.84
C PHE A 238 0.05 5.21 -15.92
N CYS A 239 1.13 5.86 -15.49
CA CYS A 239 1.10 6.85 -14.41
C CYS A 239 1.79 8.16 -14.81
N GLY A 240 1.08 8.99 -15.56
CA GLY A 240 1.59 10.29 -16.01
C GLY A 240 1.75 11.30 -14.89
N PHE A 241 2.96 11.85 -14.76
CA PHE A 241 3.28 13.04 -13.98
C PHE A 241 4.12 14.00 -14.83
N CYS A 242 3.95 15.30 -14.59
CA CYS A 242 4.72 16.31 -15.32
C CYS A 242 6.20 16.21 -14.97
N GLY A 243 7.03 15.99 -16.00
CA GLY A 243 8.46 15.76 -15.87
C GLY A 243 9.27 16.29 -17.05
N GLN A 244 10.59 16.16 -16.94
CA GLN A 244 11.51 16.51 -18.03
C GLN A 244 11.44 15.47 -19.15
N GLN A 245 11.73 15.89 -20.38
CA GLN A 245 11.67 14.99 -21.54
C GLN A 245 12.78 13.91 -21.52
N PHE A 246 13.99 14.27 -21.09
CA PHE A 246 15.18 13.40 -21.20
C PHE A 246 15.84 13.10 -19.86
N ALA A 247 15.18 13.42 -18.74
CA ALA A 247 15.70 13.16 -17.41
C ALA A 247 14.58 12.60 -16.52
N PRO A 248 14.92 11.73 -15.54
CA PRO A 248 13.95 11.16 -14.60
C PRO A 248 13.63 12.13 -13.46
N THR A 249 13.29 13.37 -13.81
CA THR A 249 12.99 14.47 -12.89
C THR A 249 11.57 14.96 -13.12
N PHE A 250 10.86 15.23 -12.02
CA PHE A 250 9.43 15.51 -12.02
C PHE A 250 9.15 16.82 -11.28
N GLN A 251 8.08 17.52 -11.68
CA GLN A 251 7.62 18.71 -10.99
C GLN A 251 7.11 18.35 -9.60
N GLY A 252 7.47 19.14 -8.60
CA GLY A 252 6.99 19.01 -7.22
C GLY A 252 8.09 19.30 -6.20
N PRO A 253 7.88 19.00 -4.91
CA PRO A 253 6.67 18.40 -4.32
C PRO A 253 5.51 19.42 -4.11
N PRO A 254 4.22 19.04 -4.22
CA PRO A 254 3.69 17.73 -4.61
C PRO A 254 3.80 17.48 -6.12
N ALA A 255 3.78 16.20 -6.52
CA ALA A 255 3.81 15.81 -7.93
C ALA A 255 2.54 16.26 -8.67
N ILE A 256 2.68 16.70 -9.92
CA ILE A 256 1.54 17.12 -10.75
C ILE A 256 1.11 15.96 -11.66
N PRO A 257 -0.04 15.31 -11.40
CA PRO A 257 -0.54 14.24 -12.26
C PRO A 257 -1.00 14.80 -13.60
N CYS A 258 -0.84 14.01 -14.65
CA CYS A 258 -1.25 14.36 -16.00
C CYS A 258 -1.65 13.12 -16.80
N THR A 259 -2.37 13.35 -17.88
CA THR A 259 -2.71 12.38 -18.92
C THR A 259 -2.26 12.85 -20.31
N ALA A 260 -1.81 14.10 -20.45
CA ALA A 260 -1.27 14.66 -21.68
C ALA A 260 -0.30 15.82 -21.38
N ASP A 261 0.64 16.08 -22.30
CA ASP A 261 1.64 17.15 -22.17
C ASP A 261 1.02 18.54 -21.95
N ALA A 262 -0.16 18.79 -22.52
CA ALA A 262 -0.84 20.09 -22.39
C ALA A 262 -1.23 20.45 -20.95
N GLN A 263 -1.29 19.48 -20.03
CA GLN A 263 -1.54 19.72 -18.61
C GLN A 263 -0.27 20.16 -17.86
N CYS A 264 0.89 20.02 -18.48
CA CYS A 264 2.18 20.36 -17.90
C CYS A 264 2.59 21.79 -18.28
N THR A 265 2.04 22.75 -17.54
CA THR A 265 2.19 24.19 -17.82
C THR A 265 3.54 24.77 -17.41
N ASN A 266 4.32 24.05 -16.59
CA ASN A 266 5.68 24.46 -16.23
C ASN A 266 6.65 24.10 -17.39
N PRO A 267 7.32 25.09 -18.02
CA PRO A 267 8.20 24.84 -19.16
C PRO A 267 9.44 23.98 -18.80
N THR A 268 9.79 23.87 -17.52
CA THR A 268 10.88 22.99 -17.04
C THR A 268 10.45 21.52 -17.03
N PHE A 269 9.16 21.24 -16.91
CA PHE A 269 8.60 19.89 -16.83
C PHE A 269 7.47 19.69 -17.84
N PRO A 270 7.72 19.87 -19.15
CA PRO A 270 6.66 20.02 -20.15
C PRO A 270 6.03 18.69 -20.60
N LYS A 271 6.51 17.55 -20.08
CA LYS A 271 6.13 16.22 -20.57
C LYS A 271 5.36 15.43 -19.55
N CYS A 272 4.27 14.84 -20.00
CA CYS A 272 3.54 13.88 -19.21
C CYS A 272 4.15 12.49 -19.38
N ARG A 273 4.72 11.95 -18.30
CA ARG A 273 5.47 10.68 -18.34
C ARG A 273 5.47 9.98 -16.99
N GLN A 274 5.86 8.72 -16.98
CA GLN A 274 6.34 8.07 -15.77
C GLN A 274 7.88 7.97 -15.83
N ARG A 275 8.52 7.34 -14.84
CA ARG A 275 9.99 7.23 -14.82
C ARG A 275 10.48 6.41 -16.03
N ASN A 276 10.22 5.11 -16.03
CA ASN A 276 10.42 4.22 -17.17
C ASN A 276 9.07 3.69 -17.71
N PRO A 277 8.92 3.50 -19.04
CA PRO A 277 7.67 3.02 -19.63
C PRO A 277 7.35 1.59 -19.16
N GLY A 278 6.09 1.17 -19.24
CA GLY A 278 5.68 -0.18 -18.86
C GLY A 278 5.38 -0.32 -17.36
N ALA A 279 5.43 -1.54 -16.84
CA ALA A 279 5.00 -1.84 -15.48
C ALA A 279 5.72 -3.07 -14.92
N PHE A 280 6.13 -3.04 -13.65
CA PHE A 280 6.58 -4.20 -12.87
C PHE A 280 7.69 -5.01 -13.56
N GLY A 281 8.67 -4.32 -14.16
CA GLY A 281 9.76 -4.94 -14.91
C GLY A 281 9.39 -5.36 -16.34
N GLN A 282 8.15 -5.13 -16.78
CA GLN A 282 7.64 -5.50 -18.10
C GLN A 282 7.58 -4.27 -19.01
N GLY A 283 8.51 -4.20 -19.98
CA GLY A 283 8.61 -3.13 -20.98
C GLY A 283 7.33 -2.91 -21.82
N PRO A 284 6.84 -3.93 -22.53
CA PRO A 284 5.68 -3.79 -23.42
C PRO A 284 4.34 -3.90 -22.69
N ALA A 285 4.29 -3.60 -21.39
CA ALA A 285 3.07 -3.70 -20.59
C ALA A 285 2.01 -2.70 -21.02
N ARG A 286 0.79 -3.20 -21.24
CA ARG A 286 -0.35 -2.44 -21.72
C ARG A 286 -1.53 -2.44 -20.80
N THR A 287 -1.87 -3.59 -20.26
CA THR A 287 -2.98 -3.69 -19.31
C THR A 287 -2.51 -4.38 -18.05
N ILE A 288 -2.75 -3.75 -16.91
CA ILE A 288 -2.67 -4.36 -15.58
C ILE A 288 -4.11 -4.66 -15.17
N THR A 289 -4.38 -5.90 -14.76
CA THR A 289 -5.69 -6.28 -14.21
C THR A 289 -5.47 -7.07 -12.93
N GLU A 290 -6.16 -6.70 -11.87
CA GLU A 290 -6.31 -7.48 -10.63
C GLU A 290 -7.78 -7.83 -10.44
N GLY A 291 -8.06 -9.09 -10.14
CA GLY A 291 -9.39 -9.60 -9.85
C GLY A 291 -9.57 -9.84 -8.36
N GLY A 292 -10.45 -9.06 -7.74
CA GLY A 292 -10.93 -9.35 -6.40
C GLY A 292 -11.92 -10.52 -6.39
N SER A 293 -12.25 -10.98 -5.19
CA SER A 293 -13.29 -11.98 -4.97
C SER A 293 -14.15 -11.58 -3.78
N PRO A 294 -15.47 -11.38 -3.93
CA PRO A 294 -16.34 -11.18 -2.79
C PRO A 294 -16.50 -12.48 -1.99
N ALA A 295 -17.16 -12.41 -0.84
CA ALA A 295 -17.49 -13.61 -0.05
C ALA A 295 -18.27 -14.66 -0.85
N GLY A 296 -19.09 -14.21 -1.82
CA GLY A 296 -19.93 -15.08 -2.65
C GLY A 296 -21.15 -15.63 -1.92
N VAL A 297 -21.37 -15.19 -0.68
CA VAL A 297 -22.47 -15.59 0.21
C VAL A 297 -22.99 -14.39 0.99
N CYS A 298 -24.12 -14.59 1.68
CA CYS A 298 -24.66 -13.58 2.57
C CYS A 298 -23.78 -13.44 3.82
N ILE A 299 -23.25 -12.25 4.08
CA ILE A 299 -22.38 -11.97 5.24
C ILE A 299 -23.14 -11.47 6.48
N ALA A 300 -24.48 -11.57 6.46
CA ALA A 300 -25.33 -11.12 7.57
C ALA A 300 -25.36 -12.10 8.75
N ASP A 301 -24.73 -13.26 8.62
CA ASP A 301 -24.61 -14.29 9.65
C ASP A 301 -23.56 -13.97 10.73
N GLN A 302 -22.86 -12.84 10.60
CA GLN A 302 -21.78 -12.39 11.50
C GLN A 302 -20.59 -13.36 11.56
N ALA A 303 -20.48 -14.31 10.64
CA ALA A 303 -19.33 -15.18 10.52
C ALA A 303 -18.24 -14.51 9.66
N PRO A 304 -16.95 -14.88 9.84
CA PRO A 304 -15.90 -14.50 8.91
C PRO A 304 -16.07 -15.22 7.56
N HIS A 305 -16.03 -14.47 6.46
CA HIS A 305 -16.10 -15.00 5.11
C HIS A 305 -14.91 -14.59 4.25
N SER A 306 -14.31 -15.56 3.56
CA SER A 306 -13.11 -15.32 2.76
C SER A 306 -13.41 -14.36 1.62
N SER A 307 -12.59 -13.33 1.48
CA SER A 307 -12.68 -12.38 0.37
C SER A 307 -11.29 -11.88 -0.03
N THR A 308 -11.17 -11.36 -1.24
CA THR A 308 -9.95 -10.75 -1.75
C THR A 308 -10.27 -9.35 -2.21
N LEU A 309 -9.63 -8.36 -1.60
CA LEU A 309 -9.68 -6.98 -2.03
C LEU A 309 -8.50 -6.68 -2.94
N VAL A 310 -8.72 -6.00 -4.05
CA VAL A 310 -7.67 -5.59 -4.99
C VAL A 310 -7.65 -4.10 -5.21
N SER A 311 -6.50 -3.57 -5.63
CA SER A 311 -6.36 -2.20 -6.10
C SER A 311 -5.29 -2.09 -7.18
N VAL A 312 -5.54 -1.26 -8.18
CA VAL A 312 -4.53 -0.82 -9.16
C VAL A 312 -4.46 0.71 -9.09
N PHE A 313 -3.27 1.26 -8.82
CA PHE A 313 -3.09 2.68 -8.49
C PHE A 313 -1.84 3.27 -9.14
N CYS A 314 -1.66 4.58 -8.99
CA CYS A 314 -0.39 5.24 -9.32
C CYS A 314 0.35 5.62 -8.06
N ILE A 315 1.67 5.49 -8.14
CA ILE A 315 2.60 5.94 -7.12
C ILE A 315 3.33 7.16 -7.68
N PRO A 316 3.24 8.34 -7.04
CA PRO A 316 3.98 9.52 -7.46
C PRO A 316 5.49 9.36 -7.17
N PRO A 317 6.36 10.25 -7.69
CA PRO A 317 7.73 10.32 -7.21
C PRO A 317 7.77 10.58 -5.70
N SER A 318 8.70 9.93 -5.01
CA SER A 318 9.05 10.25 -3.62
C SER A 318 9.95 11.48 -3.52
N PHE A 319 10.55 11.91 -4.64
CA PHE A 319 11.60 12.93 -4.72
C PHE A 319 12.88 12.54 -3.96
N ASN A 320 13.02 11.27 -3.61
CA ASN A 320 14.24 10.73 -3.03
C ASN A 320 15.13 10.11 -4.11
N THR A 321 16.39 10.54 -4.16
CA THR A 321 17.36 10.12 -5.17
C THR A 321 17.76 8.64 -5.09
N THR A 322 17.42 7.95 -4.00
CA THR A 322 17.73 6.54 -3.80
C THR A 322 16.51 5.67 -4.06
N VAL A 323 15.35 6.05 -3.53
CA VAL A 323 14.11 5.25 -3.66
C VAL A 323 13.51 5.35 -5.05
N ASP A 324 13.43 6.54 -5.65
CA ASP A 324 12.80 6.68 -6.96
C ASP A 324 13.50 5.87 -8.06
N PRO A 325 14.85 5.82 -8.15
CA PRO A 325 15.52 4.94 -9.09
C PRO A 325 15.36 3.45 -8.77
N ALA A 326 15.38 3.06 -7.49
CA ALA A 326 15.29 1.64 -7.11
C ALA A 326 13.88 1.07 -7.35
N ALA A 327 12.85 1.80 -6.93
CA ALA A 327 11.45 1.41 -7.07
C ALA A 327 10.82 1.84 -8.41
N ASP A 328 11.59 2.53 -9.27
CA ASP A 328 11.16 3.06 -10.56
C ASP A 328 9.91 3.94 -10.47
N LEU A 329 9.99 4.96 -9.60
CA LEU A 329 8.92 5.91 -9.31
C LEU A 329 9.11 7.26 -10.02
N PRO A 330 8.03 7.92 -10.49
CA PRO A 330 6.64 7.44 -10.47
C PRO A 330 6.39 6.26 -11.40
N GLY A 331 5.42 5.44 -11.04
CA GLY A 331 5.02 4.25 -11.78
C GLY A 331 3.69 3.67 -11.28
N PRO A 332 3.16 2.64 -11.96
CA PRO A 332 1.97 1.93 -11.51
C PRO A 332 2.23 1.17 -10.20
N GLY A 333 1.15 0.83 -9.49
CA GLY A 333 1.12 -0.10 -8.38
C GLY A 333 -0.08 -1.04 -8.49
N ALA A 334 0.07 -2.28 -8.05
CA ALA A 334 -1.01 -3.26 -8.00
C ALA A 334 -0.89 -4.13 -6.75
N VAL A 335 -2.04 -4.48 -6.19
CA VAL A 335 -2.12 -5.27 -4.97
C VAL A 335 -3.33 -6.18 -4.95
N ALA A 336 -3.17 -7.34 -4.31
CA ALA A 336 -4.26 -8.21 -3.89
C ALA A 336 -4.11 -8.61 -2.42
N LEU A 337 -5.12 -8.29 -1.62
CA LEU A 337 -5.21 -8.52 -0.19
C LEU A 337 -6.24 -9.63 0.09
N PRO A 338 -5.82 -10.90 0.18
CA PRO A 338 -6.69 -11.98 0.65
C PRO A 338 -6.94 -11.81 2.15
N GLY A 339 -8.17 -12.04 2.58
CA GLY A 339 -8.54 -11.89 3.98
C GLY A 339 -9.94 -12.41 4.27
N GLN A 340 -10.51 -11.93 5.38
CA GLN A 340 -11.84 -12.27 5.83
C GLN A 340 -12.67 -10.99 5.96
N ALA A 341 -13.92 -11.02 5.51
CA ALA A 341 -14.92 -10.00 5.76
C ALA A 341 -15.91 -10.51 6.80
N GLN A 342 -16.21 -9.68 7.81
CA GLN A 342 -17.12 -10.03 8.89
C GLN A 342 -17.91 -8.79 9.32
N LEU A 343 -19.21 -8.95 9.53
CA LEU A 343 -20.01 -7.97 10.24
C LEU A 343 -19.95 -8.28 11.74
N ILE A 344 -19.58 -7.29 12.55
CA ILE A 344 -19.52 -7.41 14.01
C ILE A 344 -20.59 -6.54 14.68
N PRO A 345 -21.16 -6.96 15.82
CA PRO A 345 -22.09 -6.14 16.64
C PRO A 345 -21.45 -4.88 17.22
#